data_AF-A0A1J3FH63-F1
#
_entry.id   AF-A0A1J3FH63-F1
#
_cell.length_a   1.000
_cell.length_b   1.000
_cell.length_c   1.000
_cell.angle_alpha   90.00
_cell.angle_beta   90.00
_cell.angle_gamma   90.00
#
_symmetry.space_group_name_H-M   'P 1'
#
loop_
_entity.id
_entity.type
_entity.pdbx_description
1 polymer ?
#
loop_
_entity_poly.entity_id
_entity_poly.type
_entity_poly.pdbx_seq_one_letter_code
_entity_poly.pdbx_strand_id
1 'polypeptide(L)'
;SVIKSLGIDSKKLDKCMGDPDADLDNPVLKEEQDAQVGKGSRGDVTILPTLVVNNRQYRGKLEKSAVLKALCSGFEETTEPAICLSTEVESNECLDNNGGCWQDKSANITACKDT
;
A
#
# COMPACT_ATOMS: atom_id res chain seq x y z
N SER A 1 -27.52 4.92 8.17
CA SER A 1 -26.22 4.88 8.87
C SER A 1 -25.35 3.85 8.17
N VAL A 2 -24.08 4.18 7.92
CA VAL A 2 -23.08 3.32 7.27
C VAL A 2 -22.96 1.95 7.96
N ILE A 3 -23.09 1.92 9.29
CA ILE A 3 -22.97 0.70 10.10
C ILE A 3 -24.06 -0.32 9.73
N LYS A 4 -25.31 0.12 9.56
CA LYS A 4 -26.44 -0.75 9.22
C LYS A 4 -26.36 -1.28 7.79
N SER A 5 -25.89 -0.48 6.83
CA SER A 5 -25.71 -0.93 5.44
C SER A 5 -24.63 -1.99 5.30
N LEU A 6 -23.65 -2.02 6.21
CA LEU A 6 -22.61 -3.03 6.27
C LEU A 6 -23.04 -4.30 7.04
N GLY A 7 -24.28 -4.35 7.55
CA GLY A 7 -24.78 -5.48 8.33
C GLY A 7 -24.13 -5.65 9.71
N ILE A 8 -23.41 -4.63 10.19
CA ILE A 8 -22.73 -4.66 11.48
C ILE A 8 -23.75 -4.35 12.59
N ASP A 9 -23.74 -5.16 13.64
CA ASP A 9 -24.58 -4.97 14.82
C ASP A 9 -24.12 -3.72 15.60
N SER A 10 -24.92 -2.65 15.54
CA SER A 10 -24.61 -1.39 16.21
C SER A 10 -24.47 -1.55 17.72
N LYS A 11 -25.19 -2.48 18.36
CA LYS A 11 -25.08 -2.67 19.82
C LYS A 11 -23.71 -3.24 20.21
N LYS A 12 -23.14 -4.11 19.37
CA LYS A 12 -21.78 -4.62 19.59
C LYS A 12 -20.74 -3.53 19.39
N LEU A 13 -20.96 -2.64 18.41
CA LEU A 13 -20.09 -1.50 18.18
C LEU A 13 -20.13 -0.52 19.36
N ASP A 14 -21.32 -0.15 19.83
CA ASP A 14 -21.48 0.78 20.96
C ASP A 14 -20.79 0.20 22.22
N LYS A 15 -20.95 -1.11 22.46
CA LYS A 15 -20.25 -1.81 23.55
C LYS A 15 -18.72 -1.80 23.37
N CYS A 16 -18.22 -1.90 22.14
CA CYS A 16 -16.79 -1.86 21.84
C CYS A 16 -16.19 -0.46 21.99
N MET A 17 -16.93 0.58 21.56
CA MET A 17 -16.53 1.97 21.69
C MET A 17 -16.49 2.41 23.15
N GLY A 18 -17.38 1.85 23.98
CA GLY A 18 -17.45 2.15 25.40
C GLY A 18 -18.06 3.52 25.65
N ASP A 19 -17.68 4.13 26.77
CA ASP A 19 -18.10 5.48 27.16
C ASP A 19 -17.16 6.51 26.51
N PRO A 20 -17.65 7.37 25.59
CA PRO A 20 -16.83 8.39 24.94
C PRO A 20 -16.42 9.54 25.87
N ASP A 21 -17.08 9.70 27.02
CA ASP A 21 -16.82 10.76 27.98
C ASP A 21 -15.91 10.30 29.14
N ALA A 22 -15.51 9.02 29.15
CA ALA A 22 -14.62 8.48 30.17
C ALA A 22 -13.18 8.96 29.99
N ASP A 23 -12.61 9.54 31.04
CA ASP A 23 -11.20 9.94 31.12
C ASP A 23 -10.31 8.74 31.52
N LEU A 24 -10.29 7.72 30.66
CA LEU A 24 -9.55 6.47 30.83
C LEU A 24 -8.90 6.05 29.51
N ASP A 25 -7.82 5.27 29.59
CA ASP A 25 -7.17 4.73 28.40
C ASP A 25 -8.12 3.81 27.62
N ASN A 26 -8.33 4.13 26.34
CA ASN A 26 -9.04 3.25 25.42
C ASN A 26 -8.03 2.28 24.78
N PRO A 27 -8.18 0.96 24.99
CA PRO A 27 -7.19 -0.02 24.53
C PRO A 27 -7.04 -0.04 23.00
N VAL A 28 -8.13 0.16 22.25
CA VAL A 28 -8.09 0.20 20.78
C VAL A 28 -7.33 1.44 20.31
N LEU A 29 -7.62 2.61 20.88
CA LEU A 29 -6.88 3.84 20.51
C LEU A 29 -5.40 3.74 20.88
N LYS A 30 -5.08 3.09 22.00
CA LYS A 30 -3.69 2.89 22.42
C LYS A 30 -2.92 1.98 21.46
N GLU A 31 -3.52 0.87 21.04
CA GLU A 31 -2.96 -0.02 20.03
C GLU A 31 -2.72 0.70 18.69
N GLU A 32 -3.66 1.53 18.25
CA GLU A 32 -3.54 2.33 17.02
C GLU A 32 -2.42 3.40 17.11
N GLN A 33 -2.23 4.01 18.27
CA GLN A 33 -1.12 4.93 18.52
C GLN A 33 0.23 4.21 18.51
N ASP A 34 0.32 3.06 19.18
CA ASP A 34 1.54 2.27 19.23
C ASP A 34 1.90 1.68 17.85
N ALA A 35 0.91 1.42 17.01
CA ALA A 35 1.11 1.01 15.61
C ALA A 35 1.73 2.13 14.73
N GLN A 36 1.48 3.40 15.08
CA GLN A 36 2.03 4.57 14.41
C GLN A 36 3.49 4.87 14.80
N VAL A 37 3.97 4.35 15.92
CA VAL A 37 5.39 4.43 16.32
C VAL A 37 6.25 3.59 15.37
N GLY A 38 7.38 4.13 14.94
CA GLY A 38 8.31 3.53 14.00
C GLY A 38 8.87 2.20 14.49
N LYS A 39 9.07 1.26 13.55
CA LYS A 39 9.63 -0.07 13.82
C LYS A 39 10.69 -0.41 12.77
N GLY A 40 11.90 -0.75 13.21
CA GLY A 40 13.03 -1.08 12.33
C GLY A 40 13.46 0.13 11.49
N SER A 41 13.50 -0.02 10.16
CA SER A 41 13.85 1.06 9.24
C SER A 41 12.71 2.07 9.01
N ARG A 42 11.50 1.80 9.52
CA ARG A 42 10.34 2.68 9.40
C ARG A 42 10.37 3.73 10.50
N GLY A 43 10.34 5.01 10.15
CA GLY A 43 10.14 6.09 11.12
C GLY A 43 8.72 6.11 11.70
N ASP A 44 8.45 7.10 12.54
CA ASP A 44 7.11 7.33 13.09
C ASP A 44 6.16 7.86 11.99
N VAL A 45 4.87 7.60 12.16
CA VAL A 45 3.81 8.25 11.39
C VAL A 45 3.49 9.58 12.07
N THR A 46 3.92 10.67 11.44
CA THR A 46 3.75 12.03 11.99
C THR A 46 2.78 12.89 11.17
N ILE A 47 2.41 12.45 9.96
CA ILE A 47 1.56 13.18 9.03
C ILE A 47 0.48 12.23 8.52
N LEU A 48 -0.78 12.68 8.53
CA LEU A 48 -1.89 11.96 7.95
C LEU A 48 -2.40 12.66 6.68
N PRO A 49 -2.82 11.92 5.64
CA PRO A 49 -2.78 10.45 5.54
C PRO A 49 -1.35 9.94 5.22
N THR A 50 -0.96 8.81 5.82
CA THR A 50 0.24 8.05 5.46
C THR A 50 -0.16 6.64 5.06
N LEU A 51 0.32 6.17 3.91
CA LEU A 51 0.17 4.78 3.49
C LEU A 51 1.44 4.01 3.88
N VAL A 52 1.28 2.82 4.47
CA VAL A 52 2.40 1.93 4.78
C VAL A 52 2.23 0.63 4.00
N VAL A 53 3.21 0.29 3.17
CA VAL A 53 3.28 -0.99 2.44
C VAL A 53 4.63 -1.63 2.74
N ASN A 54 4.64 -2.89 3.17
CA ASN A 54 5.86 -3.65 3.51
C ASN A 54 6.84 -2.85 4.42
N ASN A 55 6.30 -2.23 5.47
CA ASN A 55 7.03 -1.40 6.43
C ASN A 55 7.72 -0.15 5.83
N ARG A 56 7.40 0.25 4.59
CA ARG A 56 7.82 1.52 3.98
C ARG A 56 6.67 2.53 4.01
N GLN A 57 7.00 3.77 4.34
CA GLN A 57 6.02 4.85 4.35
C GLN A 57 5.97 5.57 3.01
N TYR A 58 4.76 5.79 2.51
CA TYR A 58 4.45 6.58 1.32
C TYR A 58 3.68 7.83 1.78
N ARG A 59 4.24 9.00 1.47
CA ARG A 59 3.72 10.31 1.86
C ARG A 59 3.50 11.16 0.61
N GLY A 60 2.67 12.20 0.72
CA GLY A 60 2.38 13.13 -0.37
C GLY A 60 1.08 12.80 -1.09
N LYS A 61 1.02 13.06 -2.41
CA LYS A 61 -0.19 12.85 -3.20
C LYS A 61 -0.42 11.35 -3.43
N LEU A 62 -1.30 10.75 -2.63
CA LEU A 62 -1.70 9.34 -2.72
C LEU A 62 -2.67 9.14 -3.91
N GLU A 63 -2.20 9.38 -5.13
CA GLU A 63 -2.97 9.09 -6.34
C GLU A 63 -3.17 7.57 -6.52
N LYS A 64 -4.25 7.18 -7.21
CA LYS A 64 -4.60 5.78 -7.44
C LYS A 64 -3.42 4.98 -8.02
N SER A 65 -2.72 5.52 -9.02
CA SER A 65 -1.57 4.87 -9.65
C SER A 65 -0.39 4.72 -8.69
N ALA A 66 -0.08 5.75 -7.90
CA ALA A 66 1.02 5.70 -6.91
C ALA A 66 0.76 4.67 -5.81
N VAL A 67 -0.48 4.59 -5.31
CA VAL A 67 -0.88 3.58 -4.32
C VAL A 67 -0.80 2.18 -4.92
N LEU A 68 -1.28 2.00 -6.16
CA LEU A 68 -1.24 0.69 -6.83
C LEU A 68 0.19 0.24 -7.12
N LYS A 69 1.08 1.14 -7.56
CA LYS A 69 2.52 0.85 -7.72
C LYS A 69 3.16 0.42 -6.40
N ALA A 70 2.85 1.11 -5.30
CA ALA A 70 3.36 0.73 -3.98
C ALA A 70 2.92 -0.70 -3.59
N LEU A 71 1.65 -1.06 -3.81
CA LEU A 71 1.15 -2.41 -3.56
C LEU A 71 1.80 -3.46 -4.46
N CYS A 72 1.91 -3.18 -5.76
CA CYS A 72 2.50 -4.10 -6.73
C CYS A 72 3.98 -4.38 -6.47
N SER A 73 4.74 -3.38 -6.00
CA SER A 73 6.14 -3.55 -5.59
C SER A 73 6.35 -4.50 -4.39
N GLY A 74 5.26 -4.96 -3.76
CA GLY A 74 5.30 -5.87 -2.64
C GLY A 74 5.16 -7.36 -2.99
N PHE A 75 4.90 -7.68 -4.24
CA PHE A 75 4.82 -9.06 -4.72
C PHE A 75 6.21 -9.58 -5.08
N GLU A 76 6.40 -10.89 -4.92
CA GLU A 76 7.58 -11.57 -5.46
C GLU A 76 7.49 -11.63 -6.98
N GLU A 77 8.64 -11.65 -7.64
CA GLU A 77 8.72 -11.72 -9.11
C GLU A 77 7.86 -12.90 -9.62
N THR A 78 7.07 -12.66 -10.66
CA THR A 78 6.14 -13.60 -11.30
C THR A 78 4.89 -13.96 -10.50
N THR A 79 4.73 -13.44 -9.28
CA THR A 79 3.53 -13.65 -8.43
C THR A 79 2.55 -12.48 -8.49
N GLU A 80 2.86 -11.46 -9.30
CA GLU A 80 2.07 -10.25 -9.40
C GLU A 80 0.71 -10.52 -10.05
N PRO A 81 -0.37 -9.93 -9.52
CA PRO A 81 -1.66 -9.93 -10.19
C PRO A 81 -1.59 -9.25 -11.56
N ALA A 82 -2.41 -9.68 -12.51
CA ALA A 82 -2.42 -9.14 -13.87
C ALA A 82 -2.61 -7.60 -13.95
N ILE A 83 -3.25 -6.98 -12.95
CA ILE A 83 -3.40 -5.53 -12.88
C ILE A 83 -2.07 -4.80 -12.64
N CYS A 84 -1.12 -5.44 -11.96
CA CYS A 84 0.22 -4.89 -11.76
C CYS A 84 0.98 -4.82 -13.07
N LEU A 85 0.76 -5.77 -13.99
CA LEU A 85 1.38 -5.81 -15.32
C LEU A 85 0.75 -4.82 -16.33
N SER A 86 -0.17 -3.96 -15.89
CA SER A 86 -0.76 -2.93 -16.75
C SER A 86 0.19 -1.74 -16.93
N THR A 87 0.07 -1.06 -18.07
CA THR A 87 0.92 0.10 -18.41
C THR A 87 0.74 1.31 -17.49
N GLU A 88 -0.29 1.33 -16.63
CA GLU A 88 -0.48 2.37 -15.61
C GLU A 88 0.42 2.14 -14.38
N VAL A 89 0.88 0.90 -14.18
CA VAL A 89 1.61 0.45 -13.01
C VAL A 89 3.06 0.13 -13.37
N GLU A 90 3.27 -0.77 -14.32
CA GLU A 90 4.59 -1.03 -14.88
C GLU A 90 4.96 0.03 -15.91
N SER A 91 6.11 0.65 -15.67
CA SER A 91 6.76 1.49 -16.67
C SER A 91 7.61 0.58 -17.56
N ASN A 92 7.40 0.64 -18.88
CA ASN A 92 8.28 -0.05 -19.81
C ASN A 92 9.61 0.72 -19.94
N GLU A 93 10.54 0.47 -19.01
CA GLU A 93 11.89 1.07 -18.99
C GLU A 93 12.73 0.75 -20.24
N CYS A 94 12.24 -0.16 -21.07
CA CYS A 94 12.82 -0.49 -22.36
C CYS A 94 12.54 0.59 -23.43
N LEU A 95 11.45 1.37 -23.29
CA LEU A 95 11.07 2.43 -24.24
C LEU A 95 11.76 3.77 -23.95
N ASP A 96 12.04 4.07 -22.68
CA ASP A 96 12.63 5.34 -22.27
C ASP A 96 14.15 5.23 -22.11
N ASN A 97 14.90 6.04 -22.86
CA ASN A 97 16.38 6.12 -22.84
C ASN A 97 17.14 4.80 -23.12
N ASN A 98 16.48 3.73 -23.58
CA ASN A 98 17.08 2.40 -23.72
C ASN A 98 17.80 1.96 -22.43
N GLY A 99 17.06 1.78 -21.33
CA GLY A 99 17.59 1.21 -20.06
C GLY A 99 18.34 -0.13 -20.23
N GLY A 100 18.33 -0.68 -21.44
CA GLY A 100 19.15 -1.76 -21.94
C GLY A 100 18.20 -2.86 -22.37
N CYS A 101 17.57 -2.75 -23.53
CA CYS A 101 16.77 -3.86 -24.04
C CYS A 101 17.69 -4.92 -24.63
N TRP A 102 17.58 -6.15 -24.13
CA TRP A 102 18.02 -7.30 -24.87
C TRP A 102 17.00 -7.61 -25.97
N GLN A 103 17.48 -7.89 -27.19
CA GLN A 103 16.62 -8.24 -28.32
C GLN A 103 17.12 -9.53 -28.97
N ASP A 104 16.22 -10.50 -29.11
CA ASP A 104 16.41 -11.64 -30.00
C ASP A 104 15.87 -11.29 -31.40
N LYS A 105 16.78 -11.14 -32.37
CA LYS A 105 16.40 -10.83 -33.76
C LYS A 105 15.76 -12.01 -34.50
N SER A 106 15.99 -13.24 -34.04
CA SER A 106 15.48 -14.45 -34.67
C SER A 106 14.04 -14.74 -34.23
N ALA A 107 13.73 -14.47 -32.95
CA ALA A 107 12.39 -14.63 -32.38
C ALA A 107 11.57 -13.32 -32.37
N ASN A 108 12.18 -12.18 -32.70
CA ASN A 108 11.60 -10.83 -32.60
C ASN A 108 11.03 -10.51 -31.20
N ILE A 109 11.77 -10.93 -30.16
CA ILE A 109 11.43 -10.71 -28.75
C ILE A 109 12.36 -9.65 -28.19
N THR A 110 11.80 -8.72 -27.41
CA THR A 110 12.56 -7.72 -26.64
C THR A 110 12.28 -7.93 -25.16
N ALA A 111 13.31 -7.85 -24.32
CA ALA A 111 13.20 -7.87 -22.87
C ALA A 111 14.14 -6.82 -22.25
N CYS A 112 13.82 -6.33 -21.06
CA CYS A 112 14.77 -5.55 -20.28
C CYS A 112 15.97 -6.45 -19.93
N LYS A 113 17.18 -5.89 -19.98
CA LYS A 113 18.39 -6.58 -19.52
C LYS A 113 18.47 -6.40 -18.02
N ASP A 114 18.19 -7.46 -17.26
CA ASP A 114 18.51 -7.48 -15.83
C ASP A 114 20.04 -7.28 -15.67
N THR A 115 20.40 -6.29 -14.86
CA THR A 115 21.80 -6.01 -14.46
C THR A 115 22.19 -6.81 -13.24
#